data_AF-A0A662A4A2-F1
#
_entry.id   AF-A0A662A4A2-F1
#
_cell.length_a   1.000
_cell.length_b   1.000
_cell.length_c   1.000
_cell.angle_alpha   90.00
_cell.angle_beta   90.00
_cell.angle_gamma   90.00
#
_symmetry.space_group_name_H-M   'P 1'
#
loop_
_entity.id
_entity.type
_entity.pdbx_description
1 polymer ?
#
loop_
_entity_poly.entity_id
_entity_poly.type
_entity_poly.pdbx_seq_one_letter_code
_entity_poly.pdbx_strand_id
1 'polypeptide(L)'
;MAFNSADWAIDYDAKTVTNDDSGTGTNLPAAFGDNTYVGPILEFFQWLAGEFAATAQMDDAYGIESQTPTVFKWLNGWTFGHADDFKYLEGGDIEDPAGSGTATADSFWSNAYSIGDQTEGTQIYLIQDDAEVTPWWITGNVDILVLVKDTGVWIESNNAAGAAIEGGIWLFAREFGDFYDHNFADISNGRTPVGINTSKDGNNDSGELYLSVTSAAGFVAGTFVVGGTSGAVGKIEKIVTNDIYLNAVRGGPFVISETLTEYSDREAQTATGQSTTNDGATAFTDVVAGYTLVLPVFADISRDLNNGDGLQPYKADVDGNGATMKQHYEWLKWIVRYASASTVNSDEGQEYRSALEGTYADVKVAPFGTLAGTTFYGARGIWLSDYTTADFVLIDADGDQQAPPDYQKVIASHTNLSTTNVFVAEITGDGGTIIKDQYTHNQPASDATHLEVNEAIDINKTPQTGIVRVGDTQYVYTSFTGSIFTVTTDPTGEADDADVYVPLLDVLADAASESSDNIIYSGTPFWCRTVTRKYGYKPYTQDAQFAANGLPFTPILADDPQAT
;
A
#
# COMPACT_ATOMS: atom_id res chain seq x y z
N MET A 1 19.06 -39.38 -0.31
CA MET A 1 17.78 -39.76 -0.95
C MET A 1 16.75 -39.59 0.14
N ALA A 2 15.73 -38.77 -0.10
CA ALA A 2 14.68 -38.48 0.88
C ALA A 2 13.85 -39.73 1.26
N PHE A 3 13.93 -40.80 0.45
CA PHE A 3 13.14 -42.02 0.62
C PHE A 3 14.04 -43.22 0.92
N ASN A 4 13.87 -43.78 2.12
CA ASN A 4 14.50 -45.01 2.56
C ASN A 4 13.76 -45.55 3.81
N SER A 5 14.00 -46.80 4.18
CA SER A 5 13.32 -47.46 5.31
C SER A 5 13.73 -46.99 6.72
N ALA A 6 14.60 -45.97 6.82
CA ALA A 6 14.93 -45.32 8.10
C ALA A 6 14.15 -44.01 8.33
N ASP A 7 13.56 -43.45 7.27
CA ASP A 7 12.73 -42.23 7.33
C ASP A 7 11.26 -42.53 6.97
N TRP A 8 10.98 -43.70 6.39
CA TRP A 8 9.64 -44.13 5.98
C TRP A 8 9.37 -45.58 6.39
N ALA A 9 8.22 -45.79 7.01
CA ALA A 9 7.71 -47.10 7.42
C ALA A 9 6.59 -47.58 6.50
N ILE A 10 6.61 -48.88 6.18
CA ILE A 10 5.54 -49.56 5.43
C ILE A 10 4.86 -50.56 6.36
N ASP A 11 3.56 -50.38 6.60
CA ASP A 11 2.72 -51.35 7.28
C ASP A 11 1.92 -52.13 6.22
N TYR A 12 2.33 -53.37 5.99
CA TYR A 12 1.71 -54.26 5.00
C TYR A 12 0.33 -54.80 5.43
N ASP A 13 0.09 -54.87 6.75
CA ASP A 13 -1.19 -55.33 7.28
C ASP A 13 -2.24 -54.20 7.24
N ALA A 14 -1.85 -53.01 7.67
CA ALA A 14 -2.68 -51.80 7.62
C ALA A 14 -2.76 -51.19 6.21
N LYS A 15 -1.83 -51.56 5.32
CA LYS A 15 -1.65 -51.01 3.97
C LYS A 15 -1.39 -49.51 4.00
N THR A 16 -0.45 -49.08 4.82
CA THR A 16 -0.09 -47.67 4.95
C THR A 16 1.39 -47.46 4.73
N VAL A 17 1.73 -46.33 4.12
CA VAL A 17 3.12 -45.83 4.04
C VAL A 17 3.18 -44.54 4.82
N THR A 18 4.05 -44.47 5.81
CA THR A 18 4.14 -43.36 6.78
C THR A 18 5.54 -42.81 6.81
N ASN A 19 5.69 -41.49 6.79
CA ASN A 19 6.95 -40.85 7.12
C ASN A 19 7.13 -40.87 8.65
N ASP A 20 8.32 -41.21 9.13
CA ASP A 20 8.56 -41.41 10.57
C ASP A 20 8.41 -40.10 11.39
N ASP A 21 8.39 -38.94 10.74
CA ASP A 21 8.23 -37.63 11.36
C ASP A 21 6.82 -37.04 11.23
N SER A 22 5.93 -37.70 10.48
CA SER A 22 4.57 -37.25 10.29
C SER A 22 3.81 -37.16 11.62
N GLY A 23 3.16 -36.02 11.86
CA GLY A 23 2.39 -35.76 13.08
C GLY A 23 3.21 -35.50 14.35
N THR A 24 4.54 -35.61 14.28
CA THR A 24 5.45 -35.28 15.41
C THR A 24 6.22 -33.98 15.23
N GLY A 25 6.18 -33.40 14.01
CA GLY A 25 6.44 -31.98 13.74
C GLY A 25 7.89 -31.51 13.89
N THR A 26 8.83 -32.39 14.22
CA THR A 26 10.23 -31.99 14.40
C THR A 26 10.98 -31.84 13.09
N ASN A 27 10.53 -32.47 12.01
CA ASN A 27 11.29 -32.58 10.75
C ASN A 27 10.61 -31.96 9.52
N LEU A 28 9.64 -31.07 9.73
CA LEU A 28 9.11 -30.27 8.63
C LEU A 28 10.20 -29.32 8.10
N PRO A 29 10.24 -29.03 6.78
CA PRO A 29 11.26 -28.16 6.20
C PRO A 29 11.40 -26.80 6.89
N ALA A 30 10.27 -26.14 7.17
CA ALA A 30 10.27 -24.86 7.89
C ALA A 30 10.85 -24.92 9.31
N ALA A 31 10.80 -26.08 9.97
CA ALA A 31 11.31 -26.26 11.33
C ALA A 31 12.83 -26.47 11.39
N PHE A 32 13.40 -27.18 10.40
CA PHE A 32 14.85 -27.35 10.27
C PHE A 32 15.53 -26.26 9.46
N GLY A 33 14.75 -25.49 8.71
CA GLY A 33 15.27 -24.50 7.79
C GLY A 33 15.88 -25.12 6.54
N ASP A 34 15.62 -26.39 6.19
CA ASP A 34 16.12 -27.01 4.96
C ASP A 34 15.15 -28.07 4.39
N ASN A 35 15.35 -28.45 3.11
CA ASN A 35 14.52 -29.45 2.41
C ASN A 35 15.12 -30.86 2.45
N THR A 36 15.94 -31.21 3.46
CA THR A 36 16.68 -32.48 3.49
C THR A 36 15.81 -33.72 3.32
N TYR A 37 14.57 -33.69 3.86
CA TYR A 37 13.63 -34.81 3.88
C TYR A 37 12.50 -34.72 2.85
N VAL A 38 12.51 -33.69 1.98
CA VAL A 38 11.53 -33.54 0.91
C VAL A 38 12.10 -34.14 -0.37
N GLY A 39 11.27 -34.84 -1.14
CA GLY A 39 11.71 -35.36 -2.43
C GLY A 39 10.60 -35.55 -3.45
N PRO A 40 10.97 -35.72 -4.74
CA PRO A 40 10.00 -35.89 -5.80
C PRO A 40 9.17 -37.17 -5.60
N ILE A 41 7.86 -37.09 -5.81
CA ILE A 41 6.97 -38.26 -5.73
C ILE A 41 7.38 -39.38 -6.71
N LEU A 42 8.07 -39.05 -7.80
CA LEU A 42 8.66 -40.05 -8.70
C LEU A 42 9.72 -40.92 -7.99
N GLU A 43 10.54 -40.33 -7.12
CA GLU A 43 11.52 -41.07 -6.34
C GLU A 43 10.84 -41.89 -5.23
N PHE A 44 9.80 -41.35 -4.60
CA PHE A 44 8.96 -42.08 -3.64
C PHE A 44 8.34 -43.33 -4.29
N PHE A 45 7.76 -43.18 -5.49
CA PHE A 45 7.23 -44.29 -6.29
C PHE A 45 8.31 -45.34 -6.60
N GLN A 46 9.50 -44.91 -7.04
CA GLN A 46 10.60 -45.82 -7.37
C GLN A 46 11.10 -46.60 -6.14
N TRP A 47 11.23 -45.93 -4.99
CA TRP A 47 11.58 -46.58 -3.73
C TRP A 47 10.53 -47.62 -3.34
N LEU A 48 9.25 -47.22 -3.29
CA LEU A 48 8.16 -48.12 -2.90
C LEU A 48 8.05 -49.31 -3.85
N ALA A 49 8.12 -49.09 -5.16
CA ALA A 49 8.14 -50.18 -6.14
C ALA A 49 9.33 -51.14 -5.94
N GLY A 50 10.47 -50.64 -5.48
CA GLY A 50 11.63 -51.45 -5.10
C GLY A 50 11.36 -52.33 -3.88
N GLU A 51 10.70 -51.80 -2.85
CA GLU A 51 10.30 -52.57 -1.66
C GLU A 51 9.33 -53.71 -2.00
N PHE A 52 8.33 -53.45 -2.85
CA PHE A 52 7.40 -54.50 -3.34
C PHE A 52 8.06 -55.50 -4.30
N ALA A 53 9.19 -55.15 -4.92
CA ALA A 53 9.96 -56.08 -5.73
C ALA A 53 10.87 -57.01 -4.90
N ALA A 54 10.99 -56.78 -3.58
CA ALA A 54 11.77 -57.63 -2.70
C ALA A 54 11.14 -59.02 -2.55
N THR A 55 11.98 -60.06 -2.43
CA THR A 55 11.51 -61.45 -2.44
C THR A 55 10.49 -61.78 -1.36
N ALA A 56 10.52 -61.10 -0.21
CA ALA A 56 9.56 -61.34 0.87
C ALA A 56 8.18 -60.68 0.64
N GLN A 57 8.06 -59.82 -0.38
CA GLN A 57 6.90 -58.97 -0.67
C GLN A 57 6.36 -59.19 -2.08
N MET A 58 6.95 -60.13 -2.83
CA MET A 58 6.49 -60.48 -4.19
C MET A 58 5.06 -61.02 -4.24
N ASP A 59 4.52 -61.50 -3.11
CA ASP A 59 3.15 -61.99 -2.98
C ASP A 59 2.15 -60.87 -2.62
N ASP A 60 2.63 -59.67 -2.26
CA ASP A 60 1.80 -58.53 -1.90
C ASP A 60 1.31 -57.76 -3.13
N ALA A 61 0.10 -57.21 -3.03
CA ALA A 61 -0.44 -56.36 -4.08
C ALA A 61 0.19 -54.97 -4.02
N TYR A 62 0.74 -54.50 -5.15
CA TYR A 62 1.34 -53.18 -5.29
C TYR A 62 0.41 -52.07 -4.76
N GLY A 63 0.99 -51.16 -3.96
CA GLY A 63 0.24 -50.08 -3.32
C GLY A 63 0.06 -48.83 -4.16
N ILE A 64 0.90 -48.58 -5.17
CA ILE A 64 0.87 -47.33 -5.95
C ILE A 64 1.06 -47.60 -7.44
N GLU A 65 0.40 -46.81 -8.30
CA GLU A 65 0.66 -46.75 -9.74
C GLU A 65 1.10 -45.35 -10.17
N SER A 66 1.91 -45.32 -11.24
CA SER A 66 2.20 -44.10 -12.00
C SER A 66 1.29 -44.08 -13.22
N GLN A 67 0.34 -43.14 -13.26
CA GLN A 67 -0.54 -42.93 -14.40
C GLN A 67 0.15 -42.10 -15.47
N THR A 68 0.94 -41.12 -15.03
CA THR A 68 1.87 -40.35 -15.85
C THR A 68 3.17 -40.12 -15.07
N PRO A 69 4.24 -39.57 -15.68
CA PRO A 69 5.46 -39.26 -14.95
C PRO A 69 5.29 -38.33 -13.74
N THR A 70 4.16 -37.62 -13.63
CA THR A 70 3.88 -36.65 -12.57
C THR A 70 2.52 -36.86 -11.90
N VAL A 71 1.80 -37.95 -12.19
CA VAL A 71 0.48 -38.24 -11.61
C VAL A 71 0.47 -39.68 -11.13
N PHE A 72 0.25 -39.84 -9.83
CA PHE A 72 0.32 -41.10 -9.12
C PHE A 72 -1.00 -41.40 -8.43
N LYS A 73 -1.23 -42.68 -8.13
CA LYS A 73 -2.50 -43.12 -7.56
C LYS A 73 -2.29 -44.29 -6.63
N TRP A 74 -2.88 -44.21 -5.44
CA TRP A 74 -2.95 -45.32 -4.50
C TRP A 74 -3.85 -46.44 -5.04
N LEU A 75 -3.48 -47.69 -4.77
CA LEU A 75 -4.15 -48.89 -5.24
C LEU A 75 -4.43 -49.87 -4.10
N ASN A 76 -5.35 -50.80 -4.34
CA ASN A 76 -5.53 -52.01 -3.51
C ASN A 76 -5.78 -51.73 -2.00
N GLY A 77 -6.36 -50.57 -1.68
CA GLY A 77 -6.64 -50.12 -0.32
C GLY A 77 -5.42 -49.59 0.44
N TRP A 78 -4.33 -49.31 -0.28
CA TRP A 78 -3.17 -48.60 0.28
C TRP A 78 -3.44 -47.10 0.38
N THR A 79 -2.80 -46.44 1.34
CA THR A 79 -2.86 -44.98 1.51
C THR A 79 -1.70 -44.46 2.37
N PHE A 80 -1.68 -43.15 2.63
CA PHE A 80 -0.83 -42.54 3.65
C PHE A 80 -1.22 -43.01 5.05
N GLY A 81 -0.23 -43.30 5.89
CA GLY A 81 -0.50 -43.69 7.29
C GLY A 81 -0.78 -42.51 8.21
N HIS A 82 -0.41 -41.31 7.78
CA HIS A 82 -0.65 -40.06 8.49
C HIS A 82 -1.12 -38.95 7.55
N ALA A 83 -1.93 -38.02 8.07
CA ALA A 83 -2.48 -36.90 7.31
C ALA A 83 -1.42 -35.93 6.76
N ASP A 84 -0.19 -35.99 7.26
CA ASP A 84 0.91 -35.09 6.90
C ASP A 84 1.95 -35.72 5.96
N ASP A 85 1.83 -37.02 5.63
CA ASP A 85 2.85 -37.72 4.82
C ASP A 85 3.07 -37.04 3.46
N PHE A 86 2.02 -36.43 2.89
CA PHE A 86 2.10 -35.71 1.62
C PHE A 86 3.04 -34.49 1.66
N LYS A 87 3.30 -33.92 2.85
CA LYS A 87 4.13 -32.70 3.02
C LYS A 87 5.60 -32.91 2.68
N TYR A 88 6.04 -34.17 2.62
CA TYR A 88 7.41 -34.59 2.29
C TYR A 88 7.58 -34.92 0.80
N LEU A 89 6.53 -34.74 0.01
CA LEU A 89 6.52 -35.00 -1.43
C LEU A 89 6.47 -33.68 -2.19
N GLU A 90 7.10 -33.68 -3.36
CA GLU A 90 7.04 -32.60 -4.35
C GLU A 90 6.96 -33.18 -5.77
N GLY A 91 6.87 -32.33 -6.79
CA GLY A 91 7.17 -32.78 -8.15
C GLY A 91 6.07 -33.56 -8.88
N GLY A 92 4.86 -33.67 -8.33
CA GLY A 92 3.73 -34.37 -8.95
C GLY A 92 2.50 -34.49 -8.05
N ASP A 93 1.47 -35.16 -8.54
CA ASP A 93 0.18 -35.31 -7.85
C ASP A 93 -0.03 -36.73 -7.36
N ILE A 94 -0.84 -36.90 -6.32
CA ILE A 94 -1.30 -38.21 -5.85
C ILE A 94 -2.79 -38.24 -5.54
N GLU A 95 -3.47 -39.28 -5.98
CA GLU A 95 -4.88 -39.54 -5.72
C GLU A 95 -5.06 -40.78 -4.83
N ASP A 96 -5.93 -40.68 -3.83
CA ASP A 96 -6.55 -41.84 -3.19
C ASP A 96 -7.96 -42.03 -3.79
N PRO A 97 -8.19 -43.06 -4.63
CA PRO A 97 -9.40 -43.13 -5.44
C PRO A 97 -10.69 -43.30 -4.66
N ALA A 98 -11.77 -42.81 -5.25
CA ALA A 98 -13.12 -43.13 -4.83
C ALA A 98 -13.32 -44.65 -4.69
N GLY A 99 -13.78 -45.08 -3.52
CA GLY A 99 -14.04 -46.49 -3.22
C GLY A 99 -12.80 -47.32 -2.89
N SER A 100 -11.64 -46.72 -2.63
CA SER A 100 -10.44 -47.42 -2.15
C SER A 100 -10.65 -48.12 -0.80
N GLY A 101 -11.62 -47.67 0.00
CA GLY A 101 -11.95 -48.21 1.31
C GLY A 101 -11.02 -47.73 2.43
N THR A 102 -10.20 -46.72 2.15
CA THR A 102 -9.28 -46.05 3.09
C THR A 102 -10.01 -44.93 3.83
N ALA A 103 -9.36 -44.34 4.84
CA ALA A 103 -9.90 -43.19 5.56
C ALA A 103 -9.94 -41.90 4.71
N THR A 104 -9.10 -41.82 3.67
CA THR A 104 -8.94 -40.69 2.76
C THR A 104 -9.46 -41.01 1.35
N ALA A 105 -10.39 -41.96 1.23
CA ALA A 105 -10.92 -42.38 -0.06
C ALA A 105 -11.59 -41.20 -0.78
N ASP A 106 -11.27 -41.01 -2.06
CA ASP A 106 -11.68 -39.86 -2.89
C ASP A 106 -11.00 -38.53 -2.50
N SER A 107 -9.76 -38.60 -2.00
CA SER A 107 -8.90 -37.43 -1.78
C SER A 107 -7.87 -37.24 -2.90
N PHE A 108 -7.54 -35.99 -3.19
CA PHE A 108 -6.57 -35.61 -4.22
C PHE A 108 -5.62 -34.53 -3.70
N TRP A 109 -4.33 -34.81 -3.82
CA TRP A 109 -3.25 -33.86 -3.51
C TRP A 109 -2.56 -33.48 -4.81
N SER A 110 -2.63 -32.21 -5.17
CA SER A 110 -2.06 -31.69 -6.42
C SER A 110 -0.88 -30.75 -6.15
N ASN A 111 0.04 -30.71 -7.11
CA ASN A 111 1.25 -29.94 -6.99
C ASN A 111 1.07 -28.49 -7.43
N ALA A 112 1.41 -27.58 -6.52
CA ALA A 112 1.67 -26.18 -6.81
C ALA A 112 3.16 -25.91 -6.71
N TYR A 113 3.74 -25.31 -7.74
CA TYR A 113 5.13 -24.85 -7.69
C TYR A 113 5.24 -23.42 -8.19
N SER A 114 6.07 -22.61 -7.54
CA SER A 114 6.27 -21.22 -7.94
C SER A 114 7.45 -21.06 -8.89
N ILE A 115 7.34 -20.04 -9.73
CA ILE A 115 8.40 -19.58 -10.62
C ILE A 115 8.55 -18.07 -10.50
N GLY A 116 9.72 -17.56 -10.89
CA GLY A 116 10.04 -16.13 -10.82
C GLY A 116 11.16 -15.85 -9.83
N ASP A 117 11.44 -14.56 -9.67
CA ASP A 117 12.51 -14.06 -8.83
C ASP A 117 11.92 -13.34 -7.63
N GLN A 118 12.28 -13.80 -6.42
CA GLN A 118 11.90 -13.14 -5.18
C GLN A 118 13.11 -12.51 -4.51
N THR A 119 12.88 -11.47 -3.73
CA THR A 119 13.87 -10.97 -2.79
C THR A 119 14.21 -12.05 -1.77
N GLU A 120 15.48 -12.12 -1.40
CA GLU A 120 15.98 -13.12 -0.46
C GLU A 120 15.17 -13.11 0.85
N GLY A 121 14.83 -14.32 1.31
CA GLY A 121 14.00 -14.59 2.47
C GLY A 121 12.50 -14.31 2.30
N THR A 122 11.98 -14.13 1.09
CA THR A 122 10.53 -13.98 0.88
C THR A 122 9.76 -15.25 1.26
N GLN A 123 8.87 -15.19 2.24
CA GLN A 123 7.91 -16.26 2.47
C GLN A 123 6.79 -16.18 1.43
N ILE A 124 6.70 -17.21 0.58
CA ILE A 124 5.48 -17.49 -0.19
C ILE A 124 4.50 -18.20 0.74
N TYR A 125 3.27 -17.73 0.84
CA TYR A 125 2.19 -18.35 1.61
C TYR A 125 0.97 -18.61 0.73
N LEU A 126 0.11 -19.53 1.19
CA LEU A 126 -1.01 -20.05 0.43
C LEU A 126 -2.32 -19.78 1.17
N ILE A 127 -3.29 -19.23 0.47
CA ILE A 127 -4.68 -19.11 0.93
C ILE A 127 -5.56 -20.05 0.10
N GLN A 128 -6.35 -20.88 0.78
CA GLN A 128 -7.31 -21.80 0.18
C GLN A 128 -8.58 -21.80 1.04
N ASP A 129 -9.75 -21.70 0.41
CA ASP A 129 -11.05 -21.63 1.11
C ASP A 129 -11.07 -20.55 2.21
N ASP A 130 -10.60 -19.35 1.86
CA ASP A 130 -10.60 -18.17 2.76
C ASP A 130 -9.81 -18.38 4.06
N ALA A 131 -8.81 -19.26 4.00
CA ALA A 131 -7.95 -19.59 5.13
C ALA A 131 -6.50 -19.80 4.70
N GLU A 132 -5.56 -19.35 5.54
CA GLU A 132 -4.15 -19.64 5.35
C GLU A 132 -3.84 -21.12 5.59
N VAL A 133 -3.23 -21.75 4.60
CA VAL A 133 -2.53 -23.02 4.79
C VAL A 133 -1.17 -22.70 5.38
N THR A 134 -1.01 -22.97 6.68
CA THR A 134 0.23 -22.69 7.41
C THR A 134 1.44 -23.27 6.67
N PRO A 135 2.42 -22.44 6.27
CA PRO A 135 3.59 -22.90 5.57
C PRO A 135 4.35 -23.97 6.37
N TRP A 136 4.57 -25.13 5.75
CA TRP A 136 5.54 -26.13 6.22
C TRP A 136 6.82 -26.14 5.37
N TRP A 137 6.87 -25.30 4.35
CA TRP A 137 7.99 -25.10 3.43
C TRP A 137 8.81 -23.86 3.81
N ILE A 138 10.04 -23.79 3.33
CA ILE A 138 10.98 -22.68 3.56
C ILE A 138 10.70 -21.46 2.65
N THR A 139 11.42 -20.36 2.84
CA THR A 139 11.29 -19.18 1.97
C THR A 139 11.81 -19.40 0.56
N GLY A 140 11.42 -18.51 -0.35
CA GLY A 140 11.72 -18.58 -1.77
C GLY A 140 10.69 -19.39 -2.54
N ASN A 141 11.11 -19.94 -3.69
CA ASN A 141 10.22 -20.69 -4.55
C ASN A 141 9.77 -22.00 -3.89
N VAL A 142 8.49 -22.34 -4.07
CA VAL A 142 7.84 -23.53 -3.51
C VAL A 142 7.66 -24.60 -4.57
N ASP A 143 7.69 -25.87 -4.16
CA ASP A 143 7.25 -27.04 -4.94
C ASP A 143 6.61 -28.01 -3.94
N ILE A 144 5.28 -27.98 -3.81
CA ILE A 144 4.57 -28.65 -2.71
C ILE A 144 3.33 -29.38 -3.24
N LEU A 145 2.90 -30.43 -2.53
CA LEU A 145 1.58 -31.02 -2.72
C LEU A 145 0.57 -30.34 -1.78
N VAL A 146 -0.58 -29.97 -2.32
CA VAL A 146 -1.68 -29.32 -1.61
C VAL A 146 -2.91 -30.23 -1.72
N LEU A 147 -3.58 -30.48 -0.60
CA LEU A 147 -4.86 -31.18 -0.60
C LEU A 147 -5.91 -30.27 -1.29
N VAL A 148 -6.50 -30.74 -2.37
CA VAL A 148 -7.48 -29.96 -3.17
C VAL A 148 -8.85 -30.61 -3.21
N LYS A 149 -8.91 -31.89 -2.86
CA LYS A 149 -10.14 -32.65 -2.67
C LYS A 149 -9.98 -33.52 -1.43
N ASP A 150 -10.89 -33.37 -0.46
CA ASP A 150 -10.91 -34.19 0.74
C ASP A 150 -12.17 -35.07 0.75
N THR A 151 -11.97 -36.38 0.70
CA THR A 151 -13.01 -37.39 0.89
C THR A 151 -14.27 -37.13 0.04
N GLY A 152 -14.06 -36.80 -1.24
CA GLY A 152 -15.12 -36.54 -2.21
C GLY A 152 -15.59 -35.10 -2.32
N VAL A 153 -15.08 -34.18 -1.49
CA VAL A 153 -15.42 -32.76 -1.52
C VAL A 153 -14.25 -31.95 -2.05
N TRP A 154 -14.49 -31.15 -3.08
CA TRP A 154 -13.49 -30.19 -3.56
C TRP A 154 -13.36 -29.02 -2.60
N ILE A 155 -12.13 -28.59 -2.39
CA ILE A 155 -11.83 -27.35 -1.69
C ILE A 155 -11.82 -26.24 -2.74
N GLU A 156 -12.68 -25.24 -2.56
CA GLU A 156 -12.91 -24.18 -3.54
C GLU A 156 -12.34 -22.86 -3.04
N SER A 157 -11.78 -22.05 -3.94
CA SER A 157 -11.43 -20.66 -3.66
C SER A 157 -11.99 -19.74 -4.73
N ASN A 158 -12.35 -18.53 -4.34
CA ASN A 158 -12.78 -17.50 -5.29
C ASN A 158 -11.57 -16.95 -6.05
N ASN A 159 -11.65 -16.94 -7.38
CA ASN A 159 -10.62 -16.32 -8.22
C ASN A 159 -10.71 -14.79 -8.21
N ALA A 160 -9.83 -14.12 -8.97
CA ALA A 160 -9.78 -12.65 -9.08
C ALA A 160 -11.08 -11.99 -9.55
N ALA A 161 -11.99 -12.75 -10.18
CA ALA A 161 -13.30 -12.29 -10.64
C ALA A 161 -14.45 -12.69 -9.69
N GLY A 162 -14.14 -13.24 -8.51
CA GLY A 162 -15.11 -13.68 -7.51
C GLY A 162 -15.84 -14.98 -7.86
N ALA A 163 -15.33 -15.78 -8.81
CA ALA A 163 -15.89 -17.08 -9.14
C ALA A 163 -15.22 -18.19 -8.33
N ALA A 164 -16.02 -19.05 -7.70
CA ALA A 164 -15.55 -20.25 -7.00
C ALA A 164 -14.98 -21.27 -8.00
N ILE A 165 -13.78 -21.78 -7.71
CA ILE A 165 -13.06 -22.75 -8.54
C ILE A 165 -12.63 -23.92 -7.66
N GLU A 166 -13.00 -25.14 -8.08
CA GLU A 166 -12.53 -26.40 -7.49
C GLU A 166 -10.99 -26.51 -7.61
N GLY A 167 -10.29 -26.75 -6.49
CA GLY A 167 -8.83 -26.75 -6.47
C GLY A 167 -8.20 -25.37 -6.70
N GLY A 168 -8.97 -24.31 -6.53
CA GLY A 168 -8.46 -22.94 -6.57
C GLY A 168 -7.58 -22.63 -5.35
N ILE A 169 -6.42 -22.02 -5.59
CA ILE A 169 -5.52 -21.50 -4.55
C ILE A 169 -5.05 -20.10 -4.90
N TRP A 170 -4.69 -19.33 -3.87
CA TRP A 170 -3.91 -18.12 -4.02
C TRP A 170 -2.53 -18.30 -3.41
N LEU A 171 -1.49 -17.99 -4.18
CA LEU A 171 -0.14 -17.81 -3.63
C LEU A 171 0.16 -16.33 -3.53
N PHE A 172 0.70 -15.94 -2.38
CA PHE A 172 1.04 -14.58 -2.05
C PHE A 172 2.50 -14.49 -1.61
N ALA A 173 3.10 -13.33 -1.87
CA ALA A 173 4.39 -12.92 -1.32
C ALA A 173 4.25 -11.49 -0.82
N ARG A 174 4.23 -11.30 0.51
CA ARG A 174 3.97 -10.00 1.15
C ARG A 174 4.94 -9.69 2.27
N GLU A 175 6.23 -9.62 1.94
CA GLU A 175 7.26 -9.17 2.89
C GLU A 175 7.34 -7.66 2.93
N PHE A 176 7.12 -7.09 4.11
CA PHE A 176 7.31 -5.67 4.31
C PHE A 176 8.73 -5.24 3.94
N GLY A 177 8.87 -4.07 3.33
CA GLY A 177 10.10 -3.62 2.70
C GLY A 177 10.22 -3.92 1.21
N ASP A 178 9.45 -4.87 0.70
CA ASP A 178 9.46 -5.28 -0.71
C ASP A 178 8.11 -5.00 -1.39
N PHE A 179 8.09 -4.95 -2.72
CA PHE A 179 6.85 -4.99 -3.49
C PHE A 179 6.19 -6.35 -3.31
N TYR A 180 4.87 -6.32 -3.15
CA TYR A 180 4.06 -7.52 -2.98
C TYR A 180 3.73 -8.13 -4.34
N ASP A 181 3.40 -9.41 -4.33
CA ASP A 181 2.82 -10.07 -5.48
C ASP A 181 1.89 -11.19 -5.03
N HIS A 182 0.95 -11.54 -5.90
CA HIS A 182 0.05 -12.65 -5.68
C HIS A 182 -0.56 -13.13 -6.98
N ASN A 183 -0.83 -14.43 -7.05
CA ASN A 183 -1.46 -15.05 -8.21
C ASN A 183 -2.43 -16.15 -7.77
N PHE A 184 -3.54 -16.22 -8.49
CA PHE A 184 -4.48 -17.32 -8.39
C PHE A 184 -4.07 -18.44 -9.34
N ALA A 185 -4.26 -19.69 -8.90
CA ALA A 185 -4.09 -20.87 -9.73
C ALA A 185 -5.23 -21.86 -9.49
N ASP A 186 -5.69 -22.47 -10.59
CA ASP A 186 -6.49 -23.69 -10.55
C ASP A 186 -5.52 -24.86 -10.61
N ILE A 187 -5.42 -25.62 -9.53
CA ILE A 187 -4.56 -26.80 -9.40
C ILE A 187 -5.37 -28.10 -9.37
N SER A 188 -6.55 -28.12 -9.97
CA SER A 188 -7.39 -29.34 -10.06
C SER A 188 -6.83 -30.40 -11.01
N ASN A 189 -5.85 -30.06 -11.86
CA ASN A 189 -5.38 -30.93 -12.94
C ASN A 189 -3.88 -30.78 -13.23
N GLY A 190 -3.04 -31.55 -12.54
CA GLY A 190 -1.61 -31.62 -12.85
C GLY A 190 -0.76 -30.60 -12.10
N ARG A 191 0.56 -30.77 -12.24
CA ARG A 191 1.54 -29.80 -11.75
C ARG A 191 1.32 -28.43 -12.36
N THR A 192 1.15 -27.44 -11.51
CA THR A 192 0.78 -26.09 -11.95
C THR A 192 1.83 -25.05 -11.53
N PRO A 193 2.47 -24.34 -12.50
CA PRO A 193 3.35 -23.23 -12.20
C PRO A 193 2.55 -21.98 -11.79
N VAL A 194 3.03 -21.29 -10.76
CA VAL A 194 2.48 -20.02 -10.31
C VAL A 194 3.59 -18.96 -10.31
N GLY A 195 3.43 -17.92 -11.13
CA GLY A 195 4.40 -16.82 -11.17
C GLY A 195 4.32 -15.96 -9.91
N ILE A 196 5.42 -15.75 -9.20
CA ILE A 196 5.52 -14.83 -8.07
C ILE A 196 6.82 -14.06 -8.21
N ASN A 197 6.78 -12.74 -8.20
CA ASN A 197 7.99 -11.92 -8.28
C ASN A 197 7.94 -10.79 -7.26
N THR A 198 8.97 -10.70 -6.42
CA THR A 198 9.12 -9.58 -5.49
C THR A 198 10.40 -8.81 -5.81
N SER A 199 10.40 -7.54 -5.46
CA SER A 199 11.59 -6.69 -5.60
C SER A 199 11.61 -5.65 -4.51
N LYS A 200 12.78 -5.11 -4.21
CA LYS A 200 12.95 -4.12 -3.16
C LYS A 200 12.09 -2.88 -3.43
N ASP A 201 11.28 -2.49 -2.46
CA ASP A 201 10.48 -1.28 -2.53
C ASP A 201 11.22 -0.13 -1.83
N GLY A 202 11.74 0.80 -2.62
CA GLY A 202 12.49 1.95 -2.12
C GLY A 202 11.64 2.99 -1.39
N ASN A 203 10.31 2.94 -1.52
CA ASN A 203 9.40 3.83 -0.80
C ASN A 203 8.92 3.24 0.53
N ASN A 204 9.20 1.94 0.76
CA ASN A 204 8.92 1.22 2.00
C ASN A 204 10.23 0.88 2.72
N ASP A 205 10.90 1.91 3.24
CA ASP A 205 12.28 1.82 3.73
C ASP A 205 12.43 2.22 5.22
N SER A 206 11.32 2.49 5.90
CA SER A 206 11.34 2.92 7.30
C SER A 206 11.77 1.82 8.29
N GLY A 207 11.63 0.55 7.94
CA GLY A 207 11.73 -0.56 8.90
C GLY A 207 10.40 -0.83 9.58
N GLU A 208 10.04 -2.07 9.89
CA GLU A 208 8.94 -2.38 10.81
C GLU A 208 9.30 -2.01 12.26
N LEU A 209 10.55 -2.31 12.60
CA LEU A 209 11.14 -2.27 13.93
C LEU A 209 12.54 -1.70 13.84
N TYR A 210 13.07 -1.10 14.89
CA TYR A 210 14.53 -1.01 15.05
C TYR A 210 15.01 -1.50 16.41
N LEU A 211 16.24 -2.04 16.40
CA LEU A 211 16.97 -2.54 17.57
C LEU A 211 18.21 -1.65 17.78
N SER A 212 18.30 -0.99 18.93
CA SER A 212 19.53 -0.30 19.34
C SER A 212 20.53 -1.30 19.90
N VAL A 213 21.76 -1.28 19.39
CA VAL A 213 22.82 -2.23 19.76
C VAL A 213 24.07 -1.52 20.27
N THR A 214 24.92 -2.26 20.98
CA THR A 214 26.20 -1.70 21.48
C THR A 214 27.12 -1.26 20.33
N SER A 215 27.11 -2.03 19.24
CA SER A 215 27.82 -1.74 17.99
C SER A 215 27.12 -2.46 16.86
N ALA A 216 26.74 -1.74 15.81
CA ALA A 216 26.23 -2.31 14.56
C ALA A 216 27.33 -2.53 13.51
N ALA A 217 28.61 -2.31 13.87
CA ALA A 217 29.72 -2.49 12.95
C ALA A 217 29.79 -3.95 12.45
N GLY A 218 29.83 -4.11 11.13
CA GLY A 218 29.95 -5.41 10.45
C GLY A 218 28.64 -5.97 9.91
N PHE A 219 27.48 -5.58 10.47
CA PHE A 219 26.18 -5.94 9.92
C PHE A 219 25.94 -5.29 8.55
N VAL A 220 25.17 -5.95 7.69
CA VAL A 220 24.97 -5.59 6.28
C VAL A 220 23.48 -5.49 5.95
N ALA A 221 23.05 -4.42 5.28
CA ALA A 221 21.66 -4.34 4.79
C ALA A 221 21.38 -5.44 3.76
N GLY A 222 20.21 -6.08 3.87
CA GLY A 222 19.77 -7.19 3.03
C GLY A 222 19.92 -8.57 3.67
N THR A 223 20.78 -8.73 4.68
CA THR A 223 20.95 -9.97 5.46
C THR A 223 19.89 -10.08 6.56
N PHE A 224 19.96 -11.13 7.38
CA PHE A 224 19.00 -11.40 8.46
C PHE A 224 19.67 -11.34 9.83
N VAL A 225 18.92 -10.91 10.83
CA VAL A 225 19.31 -10.98 12.25
C VAL A 225 18.39 -11.94 12.97
N VAL A 226 18.98 -12.83 13.76
CA VAL A 226 18.27 -13.78 14.63
C VAL A 226 18.57 -13.44 16.09
N GLY A 227 17.51 -13.39 16.90
CA GLY A 227 17.59 -13.28 18.35
C GLY A 227 17.96 -14.63 18.96
N GLY A 228 19.08 -14.69 19.67
CA GLY A 228 19.59 -15.94 20.25
C GLY A 228 18.75 -16.51 21.39
N THR A 229 17.89 -15.70 22.02
CA THR A 229 16.97 -16.17 23.08
C THR A 229 15.54 -16.28 22.57
N SER A 230 15.08 -15.30 21.80
CA SER A 230 13.72 -15.27 21.26
C SER A 230 13.52 -16.23 20.08
N GLY A 231 14.56 -16.47 19.29
CA GLY A 231 14.43 -17.07 17.95
C GLY A 231 13.78 -16.13 16.94
N ALA A 232 13.51 -14.86 17.30
CA ALA A 232 12.92 -13.89 16.40
C ALA A 232 13.89 -13.58 15.25
N VAL A 233 13.36 -13.40 14.05
CA VAL A 233 14.13 -13.13 12.84
C VAL A 233 13.64 -11.85 12.19
N GLY A 234 14.54 -11.04 11.65
CA GLY A 234 14.19 -9.90 10.81
C GLY A 234 15.27 -9.59 9.77
N LYS A 235 14.84 -9.13 8.60
CA LYS A 235 15.74 -8.71 7.52
C LYS A 235 16.27 -7.30 7.81
N ILE A 236 17.57 -7.08 7.71
CA ILE A 236 18.19 -5.77 7.93
C ILE A 236 17.84 -4.86 6.75
N GLU A 237 16.99 -3.88 7.00
CA GLU A 237 16.62 -2.87 6.01
C GLU A 237 17.73 -1.83 5.85
N LYS A 238 18.12 -1.23 6.99
CA LYS A 238 19.15 -0.20 7.05
C LYS A 238 19.77 -0.15 8.44
N ILE A 239 20.95 0.45 8.51
CA ILE A 239 21.67 0.65 9.76
C ILE A 239 21.92 2.15 9.92
N VAL A 240 21.49 2.72 11.03
CA VAL A 240 21.69 4.13 11.36
C VAL A 240 22.49 4.22 12.65
N THR A 241 23.80 4.48 12.52
CA THR A 241 24.75 4.46 13.65
C THR A 241 24.80 3.08 14.33
N ASN A 242 23.99 2.88 15.36
CA ASN A 242 23.90 1.67 16.16
C ASN A 242 22.46 1.13 16.22
N ASP A 243 21.56 1.68 15.42
CA ASP A 243 20.19 1.19 15.28
C ASP A 243 20.10 0.33 14.02
N ILE A 244 19.72 -0.93 14.20
CA ILE A 244 19.47 -1.88 13.12
C ILE A 244 17.96 -1.87 12.85
N TYR A 245 17.55 -1.33 11.70
CA TYR A 245 16.15 -1.34 11.27
C TYR A 245 15.85 -2.66 10.58
N LEU A 246 14.79 -3.31 11.04
CA LEU A 246 14.39 -4.63 10.57
C LEU A 246 13.05 -4.56 9.84
N ASN A 247 12.97 -5.33 8.76
CA ASN A 247 11.77 -5.64 8.02
C ASN A 247 11.42 -7.12 8.17
N ALA A 248 10.19 -7.49 7.83
CA ALA A 248 9.77 -8.89 7.75
C ALA A 248 10.01 -9.67 9.07
N VAL A 249 9.67 -9.03 10.20
CA VAL A 249 9.94 -9.57 11.54
C VAL A 249 9.01 -10.76 11.83
N ARG A 250 9.59 -11.89 12.27
CA ARG A 250 8.90 -13.17 12.53
C ARG A 250 9.43 -13.86 13.78
N GLY A 251 8.76 -14.92 14.22
CA GLY A 251 9.21 -15.77 15.33
C GLY A 251 8.86 -15.24 16.73
N GLY A 252 8.04 -14.19 16.81
CA GLY A 252 7.69 -13.51 18.05
C GLY A 252 8.56 -12.28 18.32
N PRO A 253 8.40 -11.63 19.48
CA PRO A 253 9.15 -10.42 19.81
C PRO A 253 10.60 -10.74 20.19
N PHE A 254 11.52 -9.88 19.76
CA PHE A 254 12.87 -9.84 20.30
C PHE A 254 12.85 -9.56 21.82
N VAL A 255 13.84 -10.07 22.54
CA VAL A 255 13.98 -9.98 24.00
C VAL A 255 15.11 -9.00 24.36
N ILE A 256 14.94 -8.27 25.47
CA ILE A 256 15.94 -7.33 25.99
C ILE A 256 17.24 -8.05 26.36
N SER A 257 18.39 -7.46 26.03
CA SER A 257 19.73 -7.99 26.32
C SER A 257 20.02 -9.35 25.68
N GLU A 258 19.33 -9.69 24.59
CA GLU A 258 19.64 -10.90 23.85
C GLU A 258 20.79 -10.70 22.87
N THR A 259 21.51 -11.79 22.58
CA THR A 259 22.53 -11.81 21.53
C THR A 259 21.83 -11.83 20.18
N LEU A 260 22.16 -10.86 19.33
CA LEU A 260 21.76 -10.81 17.94
C LEU A 260 22.88 -11.40 17.09
N THR A 261 22.55 -12.30 16.19
CA THR A 261 23.52 -12.91 15.26
C THR A 261 23.03 -12.72 13.83
N GLU A 262 23.94 -12.31 12.93
CA GLU A 262 23.62 -12.12 11.52
C GLU A 262 23.76 -13.42 10.72
N TYR A 263 22.83 -13.62 9.78
CA TYR A 263 22.72 -14.76 8.88
C TYR A 263 22.51 -14.26 7.44
N SER A 264 22.97 -15.03 6.45
CA SER A 264 22.74 -14.71 5.03
C SER A 264 21.27 -14.85 4.62
N ASP A 265 20.57 -15.77 5.26
CA ASP A 265 19.23 -16.24 4.90
C ASP A 265 18.29 -16.21 6.12
N ARG A 266 16.97 -16.28 5.87
CA ARG A 266 15.96 -16.22 6.94
C ARG A 266 15.97 -17.50 7.79
N GLU A 267 16.22 -18.63 7.15
CA GLU A 267 16.22 -19.98 7.73
C GLU A 267 17.37 -20.18 8.72
N ALA A 268 18.24 -19.19 8.87
CA ALA A 268 19.38 -19.19 9.77
C ALA A 268 20.35 -20.35 9.48
N GLN A 269 20.52 -20.73 8.21
CA GLN A 269 21.42 -21.80 7.81
C GLN A 269 22.89 -21.37 7.94
N THR A 270 23.23 -20.18 7.46
CA THR A 270 24.64 -19.73 7.42
C THR A 270 24.85 -18.42 8.17
N ALA A 271 25.42 -18.52 9.38
CA ALA A 271 25.82 -17.34 10.15
C ALA A 271 27.01 -16.62 9.48
N THR A 272 26.96 -15.29 9.42
CA THR A 272 28.06 -14.46 8.88
C THR A 272 29.19 -14.26 9.91
N GLY A 273 28.97 -14.68 11.15
CA GLY A 273 29.88 -14.49 12.28
C GLY A 273 29.79 -13.11 12.93
N GLN A 274 28.93 -12.21 12.44
CA GLN A 274 28.64 -10.93 13.10
C GLN A 274 27.63 -11.15 14.22
N SER A 275 27.94 -10.63 15.40
CA SER A 275 27.07 -10.72 16.55
C SER A 275 27.26 -9.55 17.51
N THR A 276 26.18 -9.13 18.14
CA THR A 276 26.17 -8.04 19.12
C THR A 276 25.07 -8.30 20.16
N THR A 277 24.95 -7.43 21.15
CA THR A 277 23.85 -7.49 22.13
C THR A 277 23.01 -6.23 21.97
N ASN A 278 21.69 -6.39 21.91
CA ASN A 278 20.79 -5.24 21.96
C ASN A 278 20.91 -4.55 23.32
N ASP A 279 20.69 -3.23 23.33
CA ASP A 279 20.81 -2.47 24.56
C ASP A 279 19.76 -2.97 25.57
N GLY A 280 20.19 -3.15 26.81
CA GLY A 280 19.33 -3.72 27.85
C GLY A 280 18.24 -2.78 28.38
N ALA A 281 17.91 -1.70 27.65
CA ALA A 281 17.04 -0.63 28.11
C ALA A 281 15.78 -0.46 27.24
N THR A 282 15.93 -0.56 25.91
CA THR A 282 14.81 -0.57 24.95
C THR A 282 14.91 -1.84 24.12
N ALA A 283 14.01 -2.80 24.35
CA ALA A 283 14.03 -4.10 23.66
C ALA A 283 14.06 -3.94 22.14
N PHE A 284 13.24 -3.00 21.66
CA PHE A 284 12.95 -2.68 20.28
C PHE A 284 12.02 -1.47 20.25
N THR A 285 12.00 -0.75 19.14
CA THR A 285 11.01 0.32 18.88
C THR A 285 10.23 -0.03 17.63
N ASP A 286 8.90 -0.14 17.76
CA ASP A 286 8.02 -0.28 16.61
C ASP A 286 8.01 1.03 15.83
N VAL A 287 8.40 0.97 14.56
CA VAL A 287 8.45 2.15 13.70
C VAL A 287 7.07 2.37 13.08
N VAL A 288 6.58 1.39 12.32
CA VAL A 288 5.34 1.54 11.54
C VAL A 288 4.10 1.33 12.40
N ALA A 289 4.15 0.41 13.38
CA ALA A 289 3.07 0.27 14.35
C ALA A 289 2.95 1.50 15.27
N GLY A 290 4.02 2.31 15.36
CA GLY A 290 4.03 3.59 16.06
C GLY A 290 3.37 4.73 15.27
N TYR A 291 3.03 4.53 13.99
CA TYR A 291 2.23 5.50 13.25
C TYR A 291 0.79 5.48 13.77
N THR A 292 0.19 6.66 13.90
CA THR A 292 -1.10 6.83 14.59
C THR A 292 -2.30 6.75 13.63
N LEU A 293 -2.13 6.16 12.45
CA LEU A 293 -3.20 5.99 11.47
C LEU A 293 -4.30 5.03 11.98
N VAL A 294 -5.51 5.21 11.49
CA VAL A 294 -6.68 4.41 11.89
C VAL A 294 -6.98 3.37 10.82
N LEU A 295 -7.35 2.15 11.24
CA LEU A 295 -7.78 1.05 10.36
C LEU A 295 -8.79 1.54 9.32
N PRO A 296 -8.62 1.17 8.03
CA PRO A 296 -9.54 1.58 6.99
C PRO A 296 -10.97 1.16 7.30
N VAL A 297 -11.92 2.08 7.15
CA VAL A 297 -13.35 1.81 7.35
C VAL A 297 -14.00 1.57 6.01
N PHE A 298 -14.46 0.33 5.77
CA PHE A 298 -15.09 -0.06 4.51
C PHE A 298 -16.60 0.20 4.56
N ALA A 299 -17.06 1.09 3.68
CA ALA A 299 -18.46 1.47 3.50
C ALA A 299 -18.63 2.27 2.19
N ASP A 300 -19.85 2.27 1.65
CA ASP A 300 -20.21 3.20 0.58
C ASP A 300 -20.21 4.63 1.13
N ILE A 301 -19.24 5.44 0.70
CA ILE A 301 -19.09 6.83 1.11
C ILE A 301 -19.11 7.76 -0.10
N SER A 302 -19.50 9.01 0.13
CA SER A 302 -19.44 10.07 -0.87
C SER A 302 -18.61 11.23 -0.31
N ARG A 303 -17.64 11.70 -1.10
CA ARG A 303 -16.62 12.67 -0.71
C ARG A 303 -16.31 13.61 -1.86
N ASP A 304 -15.98 14.86 -1.54
CA ASP A 304 -15.63 15.89 -2.50
C ASP A 304 -14.22 16.40 -2.18
N LEU A 305 -13.31 16.37 -3.17
CA LEU A 305 -11.96 16.96 -3.03
C LEU A 305 -11.98 18.48 -3.22
N ASN A 306 -13.12 19.05 -3.60
CA ASN A 306 -13.31 20.42 -4.06
C ASN A 306 -12.50 20.73 -5.33
N ASN A 307 -12.27 19.71 -6.17
CA ASN A 307 -11.52 19.81 -7.43
C ASN A 307 -12.39 20.15 -8.65
N GLY A 308 -13.69 20.38 -8.43
CA GLY A 308 -14.66 20.72 -9.47
C GLY A 308 -15.51 19.54 -9.95
N ASP A 309 -15.19 18.30 -9.55
CA ASP A 309 -15.96 17.11 -9.91
C ASP A 309 -17.13 16.84 -8.95
N GLY A 310 -17.22 17.60 -7.85
CA GLY A 310 -18.28 17.47 -6.85
C GLY A 310 -18.15 16.20 -6.02
N LEU A 311 -19.28 15.72 -5.50
CA LEU A 311 -19.34 14.51 -4.68
C LEU A 311 -19.09 13.24 -5.50
N GLN A 312 -18.00 12.55 -5.20
CA GLN A 312 -17.58 11.30 -5.83
C GLN A 312 -17.74 10.09 -4.88
N PRO A 313 -18.05 8.88 -5.40
CA PRO A 313 -18.26 7.69 -4.58
C PRO A 313 -16.94 6.98 -4.24
N TYR A 314 -16.80 6.46 -3.02
CA TYR A 314 -15.67 5.62 -2.59
C TYR A 314 -16.17 4.44 -1.74
N LYS A 315 -15.28 3.47 -1.44
CA LYS A 315 -15.57 2.22 -0.70
C LYS A 315 -14.86 2.09 0.63
N ALA A 316 -13.79 2.84 0.85
CA ALA A 316 -13.05 2.82 2.11
C ALA A 316 -12.56 4.22 2.48
N ASP A 317 -12.65 4.57 3.77
CA ASP A 317 -12.06 5.77 4.36
C ASP A 317 -10.80 5.38 5.13
N VAL A 318 -9.65 5.91 4.75
CA VAL A 318 -8.37 5.77 5.46
C VAL A 318 -8.07 7.09 6.16
N ASP A 319 -8.23 7.10 7.49
CA ASP A 319 -7.92 8.26 8.32
C ASP A 319 -6.43 8.24 8.70
N GLY A 320 -5.72 9.25 8.18
CA GLY A 320 -4.31 9.46 8.35
C GLY A 320 -3.89 9.98 9.72
N ASN A 321 -4.81 10.54 10.51
CA ASN A 321 -4.52 11.17 11.79
C ASN A 321 -3.31 12.13 11.75
N GLY A 322 -3.26 12.97 10.72
CA GLY A 322 -2.21 13.94 10.43
C GLY A 322 -0.97 13.38 9.75
N ALA A 323 -0.96 12.12 9.30
CA ALA A 323 0.21 11.47 8.71
C ALA A 323 0.58 11.98 7.30
N THR A 324 1.86 11.79 6.95
CA THR A 324 2.38 12.04 5.59
C THR A 324 1.96 10.94 4.61
N MET A 325 1.98 11.20 3.31
CA MET A 325 1.65 10.19 2.29
C MET A 325 2.61 8.99 2.29
N LYS A 326 3.88 9.19 2.66
CA LYS A 326 4.81 8.09 2.89
C LYS A 326 4.38 7.21 4.07
N GLN A 327 3.98 7.81 5.19
CA GLN A 327 3.49 7.04 6.34
C GLN A 327 2.19 6.30 6.01
N HIS A 328 1.27 6.89 5.23
CA HIS A 328 0.10 6.18 4.70
C HIS A 328 0.53 4.95 3.90
N TYR A 329 1.44 5.13 2.95
CA TYR A 329 1.93 4.05 2.10
C TYR A 329 2.52 2.89 2.91
N GLU A 330 3.47 3.19 3.80
CA GLU A 330 4.15 2.18 4.61
C GLU A 330 3.17 1.49 5.57
N TRP A 331 2.31 2.25 6.25
CA TRP A 331 1.33 1.67 7.17
C TRP A 331 0.30 0.78 6.48
N LEU A 332 -0.23 1.21 5.33
CA LEU A 332 -1.20 0.44 4.56
C LEU A 332 -0.60 -0.87 4.03
N LYS A 333 0.68 -0.87 3.64
CA LYS A 333 1.41 -2.11 3.33
C LYS A 333 1.59 -2.98 4.57
N TRP A 334 1.96 -2.37 5.69
CA TRP A 334 2.18 -3.09 6.95
C TRP A 334 0.95 -3.84 7.41
N ILE A 335 -0.25 -3.24 7.40
CA ILE A 335 -1.48 -3.92 7.85
C ILE A 335 -1.91 -5.08 6.94
N VAL A 336 -1.38 -5.19 5.72
CA VAL A 336 -1.68 -6.30 4.78
C VAL A 336 -0.49 -7.21 4.46
N ARG A 337 0.61 -7.06 5.20
CA ARG A 337 1.79 -7.94 5.06
C ARG A 337 1.47 -9.35 5.52
N TYR A 338 2.29 -10.32 5.11
CA TYR A 338 2.19 -11.69 5.59
C TYR A 338 2.24 -11.75 7.13
N ALA A 339 1.41 -12.60 7.74
CA ALA A 339 1.19 -12.72 9.19
C ALA A 339 0.75 -11.42 9.90
N SER A 340 0.13 -10.48 9.16
CA SER A 340 -0.54 -9.34 9.79
C SER A 340 -1.75 -9.79 10.58
N ALA A 341 -1.83 -9.38 11.85
CA ALA A 341 -2.98 -9.62 12.72
C ALA A 341 -4.11 -8.57 12.56
N SER A 342 -3.99 -7.66 11.59
CA SER A 342 -5.00 -6.63 11.36
C SER A 342 -6.21 -7.25 10.65
N THR A 343 -7.42 -6.90 11.07
CA THR A 343 -8.63 -7.20 10.29
C THR A 343 -8.88 -6.07 9.30
N VAL A 344 -8.92 -6.40 8.02
CA VAL A 344 -9.10 -5.44 6.92
C VAL A 344 -10.26 -5.94 6.07
N ASN A 345 -11.30 -5.10 5.91
CA ASN A 345 -12.50 -5.46 5.14
C ASN A 345 -13.22 -6.74 5.62
N SER A 346 -13.15 -7.04 6.92
CA SER A 346 -13.68 -8.25 7.59
C SER A 346 -12.82 -9.50 7.48
N ASP A 347 -11.73 -9.46 6.72
CA ASP A 347 -10.83 -10.61 6.54
C ASP A 347 -9.47 -10.33 7.19
N GLU A 348 -8.59 -11.34 7.21
CA GLU A 348 -7.22 -11.12 7.65
C GLU A 348 -6.52 -10.16 6.68
N GLY A 349 -5.73 -9.23 7.22
CA GLY A 349 -5.08 -8.21 6.39
C GLY A 349 -4.19 -8.81 5.30
N GLN A 350 -3.58 -9.96 5.56
CA GLN A 350 -2.79 -10.68 4.57
C GLN A 350 -3.59 -11.14 3.34
N GLU A 351 -4.90 -11.27 3.44
CA GLU A 351 -5.77 -11.73 2.35
C GLU A 351 -6.30 -10.59 1.49
N TYR A 352 -6.34 -9.36 2.03
CA TYR A 352 -6.90 -8.18 1.35
C TYR A 352 -6.26 -7.94 -0.02
N ARG A 353 -7.06 -7.89 -1.10
CA ARG A 353 -6.57 -7.58 -2.46
C ARG A 353 -7.09 -6.26 -3.03
N SER A 354 -8.32 -5.88 -2.70
CA SER A 354 -8.92 -4.62 -3.12
C SER A 354 -10.14 -4.24 -2.28
N ALA A 355 -10.61 -3.00 -2.37
CA ALA A 355 -11.75 -2.52 -1.59
C ALA A 355 -13.09 -3.18 -1.98
N LEU A 356 -13.15 -3.82 -3.15
CA LEU A 356 -14.29 -4.63 -3.58
C LEU A 356 -13.78 -5.80 -4.44
N GLU A 357 -13.46 -6.90 -3.78
CA GLU A 357 -12.90 -8.09 -4.42
C GLU A 357 -13.82 -8.66 -5.50
N GLY A 358 -13.22 -9.27 -6.54
CA GLY A 358 -13.96 -9.76 -7.71
C GLY A 358 -14.40 -8.68 -8.69
N THR A 359 -14.36 -7.41 -8.30
CA THR A 359 -14.81 -6.26 -9.12
C THR A 359 -13.69 -5.27 -9.40
N TYR A 360 -12.96 -4.84 -8.37
CA TYR A 360 -11.87 -3.88 -8.52
C TYR A 360 -10.57 -4.61 -8.84
N ALA A 361 -9.81 -4.06 -9.78
CA ALA A 361 -8.53 -4.63 -10.17
C ALA A 361 -7.52 -4.52 -9.02
N ASP A 362 -6.83 -5.61 -8.74
CA ASP A 362 -5.82 -5.68 -7.69
C ASP A 362 -4.60 -4.82 -8.04
N VAL A 363 -4.15 -4.00 -7.08
CA VAL A 363 -2.85 -3.33 -7.13
C VAL A 363 -1.85 -4.19 -6.38
N LYS A 364 -1.38 -5.26 -7.03
CA LYS A 364 -0.62 -6.34 -6.37
C LYS A 364 0.57 -5.88 -5.54
N VAL A 365 1.34 -4.91 -6.06
CA VAL A 365 2.57 -4.42 -5.44
C VAL A 365 2.36 -3.67 -4.12
N ALA A 366 1.16 -3.13 -3.92
CA ALA A 366 0.71 -2.40 -2.74
C ALA A 366 -0.84 -2.25 -2.78
N PRO A 367 -1.60 -3.12 -2.10
CA PRO A 367 -3.05 -3.28 -2.30
C PRO A 367 -3.92 -2.02 -2.14
N PHE A 368 -3.45 -1.02 -1.39
CA PHE A 368 -4.17 0.25 -1.21
C PHE A 368 -3.73 1.37 -2.16
N GLY A 369 -2.64 1.18 -2.92
CA GLY A 369 -2.07 2.20 -3.78
C GLY A 369 -0.54 2.23 -3.76
N THR A 370 0.06 2.87 -4.75
CA THR A 370 1.51 2.98 -4.92
C THR A 370 2.01 4.38 -4.54
N LEU A 371 3.27 4.50 -4.15
CA LEU A 371 3.92 5.79 -3.95
C LEU A 371 4.92 6.04 -5.09
N ALA A 372 4.90 7.22 -5.70
CA ALA A 372 5.91 7.65 -6.66
C ALA A 372 6.47 9.02 -6.26
N GLY A 373 7.74 9.04 -5.83
CA GLY A 373 8.30 10.23 -5.19
C GLY A 373 7.59 10.49 -3.86
N THR A 374 6.84 11.59 -3.79
CA THR A 374 6.03 11.96 -2.61
C THR A 374 4.54 11.72 -2.81
N THR A 375 4.09 11.56 -4.06
CA THR A 375 2.68 11.44 -4.43
C THR A 375 2.19 10.01 -4.25
N PHE A 376 1.10 9.85 -3.51
CA PHE A 376 0.40 8.57 -3.35
C PHE A 376 -0.68 8.38 -4.41
N TYR A 377 -0.66 7.26 -5.12
CA TYR A 377 -1.65 6.86 -6.11
C TYR A 377 -2.54 5.77 -5.53
N GLY A 378 -3.72 6.15 -5.06
CA GLY A 378 -4.67 5.26 -4.40
C GLY A 378 -5.26 4.21 -5.33
N ALA A 379 -5.46 3.01 -4.79
CA ALA A 379 -6.26 1.98 -5.44
C ALA A 379 -7.73 2.41 -5.55
N ARG A 380 -8.48 1.75 -6.44
CA ARG A 380 -9.88 2.09 -6.72
C ARG A 380 -10.75 2.03 -5.46
N GLY A 381 -11.53 3.09 -5.23
CA GLY A 381 -12.45 3.21 -4.11
C GLY A 381 -11.81 3.57 -2.78
N ILE A 382 -10.52 3.90 -2.75
CA ILE A 382 -9.83 4.33 -1.52
C ILE A 382 -9.92 5.85 -1.38
N TRP A 383 -10.45 6.32 -0.24
CA TRP A 383 -10.43 7.70 0.20
C TRP A 383 -9.38 7.89 1.28
N LEU A 384 -8.68 9.04 1.26
CA LEU A 384 -7.74 9.45 2.31
C LEU A 384 -8.30 10.67 3.05
N SER A 385 -8.25 10.66 4.38
CA SER A 385 -8.66 11.76 5.24
C SER A 385 -7.58 12.09 6.27
N ASP A 386 -7.68 13.27 6.91
CA ASP A 386 -6.76 13.78 7.94
C ASP A 386 -5.26 13.54 7.65
N TYR A 387 -4.77 14.16 6.58
CA TYR A 387 -3.38 14.05 6.12
C TYR A 387 -2.62 15.37 6.29
N THR A 388 -1.28 15.31 6.37
CA THR A 388 -0.44 16.52 6.47
C THR A 388 -0.55 17.42 5.23
N THR A 389 -0.47 16.81 4.05
CA THR A 389 -0.46 17.49 2.74
C THR A 389 -1.23 16.64 1.73
N ALA A 390 -2.05 17.28 0.89
CA ALA A 390 -2.81 16.63 -0.16
C ALA A 390 -1.95 16.27 -1.39
N ASP A 391 -0.94 15.42 -1.20
CA ASP A 391 -0.05 14.96 -2.28
C ASP A 391 -0.44 13.54 -2.73
N PHE A 392 -1.61 13.43 -3.36
CA PHE A 392 -2.13 12.14 -3.80
C PHE A 392 -3.00 12.26 -5.04
N VAL A 393 -3.26 11.13 -5.68
CA VAL A 393 -4.24 10.95 -6.74
C VAL A 393 -5.04 9.69 -6.40
N LEU A 394 -6.36 9.79 -6.36
CA LEU A 394 -7.26 8.68 -6.05
C LEU A 394 -7.98 8.22 -7.31
N ILE A 395 -8.59 7.04 -7.23
CA ILE A 395 -9.53 6.53 -8.23
C ILE A 395 -10.83 6.27 -7.47
N ASP A 396 -11.92 6.90 -7.88
CA ASP A 396 -13.22 6.72 -7.23
C ASP A 396 -13.82 5.33 -7.51
N ALA A 397 -14.98 5.06 -6.90
CA ALA A 397 -15.67 3.78 -7.04
C ALA A 397 -16.19 3.53 -8.46
N ASP A 398 -16.38 4.56 -9.29
CA ASP A 398 -16.81 4.46 -10.69
C ASP A 398 -15.63 4.23 -11.66
N GLY A 399 -14.42 4.52 -11.20
CA GLY A 399 -13.16 4.27 -11.89
C GLY A 399 -12.52 5.53 -12.47
N ASP A 400 -13.02 6.71 -12.09
CA ASP A 400 -12.51 7.99 -12.54
C ASP A 400 -11.42 8.51 -11.58
N GLN A 401 -10.42 9.17 -12.17
CA GLN A 401 -9.27 9.69 -11.42
C GLN A 401 -9.62 11.01 -10.73
N GLN A 402 -9.28 11.13 -9.46
CA GLN A 402 -9.57 12.28 -8.61
C GLN A 402 -8.28 12.82 -8.00
N ALA A 403 -7.94 14.09 -8.31
CA ALA A 403 -6.77 14.77 -7.76
C ALA A 403 -7.20 15.97 -6.89
N PRO A 404 -6.51 16.24 -5.77
CA PRO A 404 -6.73 17.45 -4.98
C PRO A 404 -6.55 18.73 -5.82
N PRO A 405 -7.24 19.82 -5.45
CA PRO A 405 -7.05 21.12 -6.10
C PRO A 405 -5.62 21.65 -5.87
N ASP A 406 -5.06 22.28 -6.89
CA ASP A 406 -3.79 23.00 -6.78
C ASP A 406 -4.02 24.39 -6.20
N TYR A 407 -3.89 24.54 -4.87
CA TYR A 407 -4.09 25.83 -4.21
C TYR A 407 -2.85 26.72 -4.26
N GLN A 408 -2.99 27.90 -4.85
CA GLN A 408 -1.93 28.88 -5.02
C GLN A 408 -2.32 30.24 -4.41
N LYS A 409 -1.33 31.09 -4.10
CA LYS A 409 -1.55 32.40 -3.45
C LYS A 409 -0.73 33.52 -4.08
N VAL A 410 -1.22 34.74 -3.91
CA VAL A 410 -0.40 35.95 -4.04
C VAL A 410 0.29 36.20 -2.70
N ILE A 411 1.59 36.48 -2.71
CA ILE A 411 2.36 36.80 -1.50
C ILE A 411 3.19 38.06 -1.76
N ALA A 412 2.90 39.12 -1.00
CA ALA A 412 3.70 40.34 -0.98
C ALA A 412 4.58 40.35 0.27
N SER A 413 5.90 40.42 0.13
CA SER A 413 6.82 40.39 1.28
C SER A 413 7.86 41.50 1.22
N HIS A 414 8.01 42.28 2.29
CA HIS A 414 9.12 43.24 2.47
C HIS A 414 9.23 43.67 3.95
N THR A 415 10.44 43.88 4.47
CA THR A 415 10.66 44.27 5.88
C THR A 415 9.91 45.55 6.30
N ASN A 416 9.64 46.44 5.34
CA ASN A 416 8.93 47.71 5.53
C ASN A 416 7.51 47.73 4.93
N LEU A 417 6.92 46.55 4.67
CA LEU A 417 5.64 46.42 3.99
C LEU A 417 4.48 47.02 4.81
N SER A 418 4.52 46.97 6.14
CA SER A 418 3.50 47.56 7.00
C SER A 418 3.17 49.00 6.60
N THR A 419 1.88 49.35 6.66
CA THR A 419 1.28 50.62 6.23
C THR A 419 1.38 50.92 4.72
N THR A 420 1.58 49.90 3.90
CA THR A 420 1.60 50.01 2.42
C THR A 420 0.29 49.51 1.86
N ASN A 421 -0.32 50.25 0.94
CA ASN A 421 -1.44 49.71 0.17
C ASN A 421 -0.89 48.72 -0.85
N VAL A 422 -1.37 47.49 -0.81
CA VAL A 422 -1.01 46.40 -1.72
C VAL A 422 -2.24 46.06 -2.55
N PHE A 423 -2.10 46.11 -3.87
CA PHE A 423 -3.16 45.83 -4.80
C PHE A 423 -2.63 44.92 -5.92
N VAL A 424 -3.31 43.80 -6.15
CA VAL A 424 -2.98 42.83 -7.19
C VAL A 424 -4.26 42.44 -7.91
N ALA A 425 -4.29 42.59 -9.23
CA ALA A 425 -5.45 42.25 -10.04
C ALA A 425 -5.02 41.69 -11.40
N GLU A 426 -5.89 40.91 -12.02
CA GLU A 426 -5.70 40.38 -13.37
C GLU A 426 -5.61 41.51 -14.41
N ILE A 427 -4.76 41.32 -15.41
CA ILE A 427 -4.60 42.22 -16.55
C ILE A 427 -4.74 41.48 -17.87
N THR A 428 -5.10 42.20 -18.94
CA THR A 428 -5.30 41.63 -20.30
C THR A 428 -4.05 40.99 -20.92
N GLY A 429 -2.87 41.21 -20.34
CA GLY A 429 -1.57 40.75 -20.82
C GLY A 429 -0.44 41.61 -20.25
N ASP A 430 0.81 41.25 -20.49
CA ASP A 430 1.97 42.07 -20.10
C ASP A 430 1.87 43.49 -20.68
N GLY A 431 2.00 44.52 -19.83
CA GLY A 431 1.78 45.92 -20.19
C GLY A 431 0.31 46.31 -20.42
N GLY A 432 -0.64 45.40 -20.17
CA GLY A 432 -2.07 45.59 -20.41
C GLY A 432 -2.80 46.46 -19.36
N THR A 433 -4.13 46.44 -19.42
CA THR A 433 -5.00 47.11 -18.44
C THR A 433 -5.57 46.11 -17.45
N ILE A 434 -5.92 46.59 -16.25
CA ILE A 434 -6.68 45.80 -15.27
C ILE A 434 -8.03 45.44 -15.88
N ILE A 435 -8.40 44.17 -15.76
CA ILE A 435 -9.71 43.67 -16.16
C ILE A 435 -10.69 44.03 -15.03
N LYS A 436 -11.51 45.05 -15.27
CA LYS A 436 -12.52 45.52 -14.29
C LYS A 436 -13.91 44.96 -14.55
N ASP A 437 -14.12 44.46 -15.77
CA ASP A 437 -15.32 43.86 -16.33
C ASP A 437 -15.23 42.32 -16.30
N GLN A 438 -14.71 41.75 -15.21
CA GLN A 438 -14.66 40.28 -15.06
C GLN A 438 -16.07 39.69 -14.98
N TYR A 439 -16.96 40.41 -14.29
CA TYR A 439 -18.36 40.06 -14.10
C TYR A 439 -19.24 41.30 -14.18
N THR A 440 -20.55 41.09 -14.29
CA THR A 440 -21.57 42.14 -14.39
C THR A 440 -22.48 42.06 -13.17
N HIS A 441 -22.64 43.15 -12.41
CA HIS A 441 -23.49 43.20 -11.22
C HIS A 441 -24.97 42.97 -11.57
N ASN A 442 -25.62 42.03 -10.88
CA ASN A 442 -27.06 41.78 -10.96
C ASN A 442 -27.73 42.37 -9.71
N GLN A 443 -28.06 43.65 -9.79
CA GLN A 443 -28.66 44.37 -8.67
C GLN A 443 -30.02 43.79 -8.26
N PRO A 444 -30.93 43.38 -9.19
CA PRO A 444 -32.22 42.80 -8.84
C PRO A 444 -32.14 41.48 -8.05
N ALA A 445 -31.04 40.75 -8.16
CA ALA A 445 -30.84 39.47 -7.47
C ALA A 445 -29.95 39.59 -6.21
N SER A 446 -29.24 40.70 -6.05
CA SER A 446 -28.42 40.99 -4.86
C SER A 446 -29.27 41.38 -3.65
N ASP A 447 -28.75 41.11 -2.45
CA ASP A 447 -29.36 41.50 -1.17
C ASP A 447 -28.29 42.01 -0.17
N ALA A 448 -28.70 42.38 1.05
CA ALA A 448 -27.80 42.98 2.04
C ALA A 448 -26.58 42.11 2.45
N THR A 449 -26.59 40.82 2.11
CA THR A 449 -25.54 39.84 2.41
C THR A 449 -25.01 39.10 1.18
N HIS A 450 -25.59 39.33 0.00
CA HIS A 450 -25.21 38.66 -1.23
C HIS A 450 -25.03 39.67 -2.37
N LEU A 451 -23.85 39.64 -2.98
CA LEU A 451 -23.59 40.31 -4.25
C LEU A 451 -23.68 39.24 -5.35
N GLU A 452 -24.71 39.33 -6.17
CA GLU A 452 -24.91 38.44 -7.30
C GLU A 452 -24.41 39.09 -8.60
N VAL A 453 -23.72 38.31 -9.41
CA VAL A 453 -23.30 38.68 -10.77
C VAL A 453 -24.04 37.85 -11.82
N ASN A 454 -24.02 38.28 -13.08
CA ASN A 454 -24.72 37.56 -14.14
C ASN A 454 -23.98 36.28 -14.58
N GLU A 455 -22.66 36.28 -14.48
CA GLU A 455 -21.78 35.19 -14.89
C GLU A 455 -21.49 34.23 -13.73
N ALA A 456 -21.08 33.00 -14.05
CA ALA A 456 -20.51 32.11 -13.05
C ALA A 456 -19.12 32.62 -12.64
N ILE A 457 -18.85 32.64 -11.33
CA ILE A 457 -17.57 33.08 -10.78
C ILE A 457 -16.49 32.07 -11.17
N ASP A 458 -15.40 32.56 -11.78
CA ASP A 458 -14.27 31.72 -12.17
C ASP A 458 -13.45 31.36 -10.92
N ILE A 459 -13.70 30.15 -10.42
CA ILE A 459 -13.00 29.58 -9.27
C ILE A 459 -11.47 29.52 -9.47
N ASN A 460 -11.01 29.52 -10.72
CA ASN A 460 -9.58 29.41 -11.03
C ASN A 460 -8.81 30.74 -10.95
N LYS A 461 -9.53 31.83 -10.71
CA LYS A 461 -8.98 33.20 -10.68
C LYS A 461 -9.47 34.01 -9.48
N THR A 462 -10.35 33.44 -8.68
CA THR A 462 -11.00 34.10 -7.55
C THR A 462 -10.49 33.49 -6.24
N PRO A 463 -9.88 34.27 -5.34
CA PRO A 463 -9.53 33.77 -4.00
C PRO A 463 -10.77 33.24 -3.25
N GLN A 464 -10.60 32.26 -2.37
CA GLN A 464 -11.74 31.70 -1.61
C GLN A 464 -12.43 32.75 -0.72
N THR A 465 -11.68 33.71 -0.21
CA THR A 465 -12.17 34.90 0.49
C THR A 465 -11.34 36.13 0.09
N GLY A 466 -11.91 37.34 0.23
CA GLY A 466 -11.18 38.56 -0.09
C GLY A 466 -12.07 39.77 -0.35
N ILE A 467 -11.65 40.59 -1.31
CA ILE A 467 -12.37 41.79 -1.74
C ILE A 467 -12.94 41.54 -3.14
N VAL A 468 -14.23 41.80 -3.32
CA VAL A 468 -14.86 41.98 -4.62
C VAL A 468 -15.16 43.47 -4.78
N ARG A 469 -14.97 44.01 -5.98
CA ARG A 469 -15.22 45.42 -6.27
C ARG A 469 -16.33 45.57 -7.28
N VAL A 470 -17.25 46.50 -7.01
CA VAL A 470 -18.21 47.02 -7.99
C VAL A 470 -17.76 48.43 -8.36
N GLY A 471 -17.29 48.62 -9.59
CA GLY A 471 -16.57 49.83 -9.98
C GLY A 471 -15.33 50.06 -9.11
N ASP A 472 -15.35 51.06 -8.23
CA ASP A 472 -14.26 51.35 -7.29
C ASP A 472 -14.62 51.06 -5.82
N THR A 473 -15.88 50.70 -5.53
CA THR A 473 -16.34 50.35 -4.17
C THR A 473 -15.88 48.94 -3.80
N GLN A 474 -15.39 48.76 -2.58
CA GLN A 474 -14.92 47.46 -2.07
C GLN A 474 -15.99 46.78 -1.20
N TYR A 475 -16.14 45.47 -1.39
CA TYR A 475 -16.95 44.59 -0.57
C TYR A 475 -16.10 43.41 -0.10
N VAL A 476 -16.01 43.19 1.21
CA VAL A 476 -15.37 41.98 1.74
C VAL A 476 -16.33 40.82 1.53
N TYR A 477 -15.90 39.77 0.85
CA TYR A 477 -16.63 38.51 0.71
C TYR A 477 -15.97 37.40 1.52
N THR A 478 -16.79 36.54 2.11
CA THR A 478 -16.38 35.42 2.97
C THR A 478 -16.51 34.07 2.31
N SER A 479 -17.17 34.00 1.15
CA SER A 479 -17.28 32.82 0.29
C SER A 479 -17.95 33.21 -1.02
N PHE A 480 -17.93 32.31 -2.00
CA PHE A 480 -18.76 32.41 -3.18
C PHE A 480 -19.28 31.04 -3.61
N THR A 481 -20.39 31.01 -4.37
CA THR A 481 -20.92 29.79 -4.98
C THR A 481 -21.71 30.16 -6.22
N GLY A 482 -21.45 29.50 -7.34
CA GLY A 482 -22.09 29.82 -8.62
C GLY A 482 -21.81 31.27 -9.03
N SER A 483 -22.84 32.11 -9.02
CA SER A 483 -22.79 33.54 -9.37
C SER A 483 -22.86 34.49 -8.16
N ILE A 484 -22.78 33.96 -6.93
CA ILE A 484 -23.07 34.72 -5.72
C ILE A 484 -21.81 34.82 -4.85
N PHE A 485 -21.41 36.05 -4.50
CA PHE A 485 -20.49 36.34 -3.40
C PHE A 485 -21.28 36.57 -2.11
N THR A 486 -20.90 35.90 -1.02
CA THR A 486 -21.41 36.21 0.33
C THR A 486 -20.60 37.38 0.88
N VAL A 487 -21.21 38.55 1.03
CA VAL A 487 -20.55 39.81 1.43
C VAL A 487 -20.92 40.26 2.84
N THR A 488 -20.04 41.06 3.45
CA THR A 488 -20.23 41.58 4.82
C THR A 488 -20.92 42.94 4.90
N THR A 489 -21.05 43.63 3.75
CA THR A 489 -21.67 44.95 3.65
C THR A 489 -22.65 44.97 2.50
N ASP A 490 -23.77 45.69 2.67
CA ASP A 490 -24.89 45.74 1.73
C ASP A 490 -24.48 46.31 0.35
N PRO A 491 -24.49 45.49 -0.72
CA PRO A 491 -24.15 45.89 -2.09
C PRO A 491 -25.32 46.51 -2.86
N THR A 492 -26.55 46.51 -2.32
CA THR A 492 -27.77 46.87 -3.08
C THR A 492 -27.84 48.34 -3.52
N GLY A 493 -26.95 49.19 -2.98
CA GLY A 493 -26.78 50.58 -3.39
C GLY A 493 -26.00 50.78 -4.69
N GLU A 494 -25.35 49.74 -5.20
CA GLU A 494 -24.60 49.79 -6.47
C GLU A 494 -25.55 49.68 -7.68
N ALA A 495 -25.12 50.22 -8.83
CA ALA A 495 -25.93 50.20 -10.04
C ALA A 495 -26.04 48.79 -10.63
N ASP A 496 -27.19 48.48 -11.22
CA ASP A 496 -27.34 47.30 -12.09
C ASP A 496 -26.43 47.44 -13.32
N ASP A 497 -25.96 46.32 -13.86
CA ASP A 497 -25.01 46.24 -14.98
C ASP A 497 -23.64 46.91 -14.72
N ALA A 498 -23.28 47.20 -13.47
CA ALA A 498 -21.97 47.75 -13.13
C ALA A 498 -20.85 46.70 -13.31
N ASP A 499 -19.67 47.16 -13.73
CA ASP A 499 -18.46 46.34 -13.85
C ASP A 499 -18.04 45.81 -12.47
N VAL A 500 -17.87 44.49 -12.36
CA VAL A 500 -17.43 43.79 -11.16
C VAL A 500 -16.13 43.04 -11.42
N TYR A 501 -15.20 43.13 -10.48
CA TYR A 501 -13.96 42.35 -10.54
C TYR A 501 -13.43 42.01 -9.15
N VAL A 502 -12.60 40.99 -9.10
CA VAL A 502 -11.98 40.47 -7.89
C VAL A 502 -10.47 40.69 -7.97
N PRO A 503 -9.93 41.68 -7.25
CA PRO A 503 -8.51 41.72 -6.93
C PRO A 503 -8.08 40.43 -6.22
N LEU A 504 -6.91 39.91 -6.58
CA LEU A 504 -6.32 38.77 -5.89
C LEU A 504 -5.83 39.17 -4.50
N LEU A 505 -5.38 40.42 -4.33
CA LEU A 505 -5.00 40.99 -3.04
C LEU A 505 -5.32 42.50 -3.05
N ASP A 506 -6.02 42.99 -2.04
CA ASP A 506 -6.39 44.41 -1.92
C ASP A 506 -6.48 44.78 -0.45
N VAL A 507 -5.34 45.19 0.12
CA VAL A 507 -5.20 45.40 1.56
C VAL A 507 -4.32 46.59 1.89
N LEU A 508 -4.55 47.20 3.04
CA LEU A 508 -3.55 48.01 3.72
C LEU A 508 -2.71 47.06 4.57
N ALA A 509 -1.46 46.83 4.18
CA ALA A 509 -0.58 45.90 4.87
C ALA A 509 -0.37 46.31 6.33
N ASP A 510 -0.47 45.37 7.25
CA ASP A 510 -0.17 45.56 8.68
C ASP A 510 1.03 44.72 9.15
N ALA A 511 1.51 43.81 8.30
CA ALA A 511 2.67 42.96 8.56
C ALA A 511 3.80 43.16 7.52
N ALA A 512 4.91 42.44 7.72
CA ALA A 512 6.01 42.37 6.75
C ALA A 512 5.72 41.41 5.58
N SER A 513 4.60 40.69 5.65
CA SER A 513 4.12 39.78 4.62
C SER A 513 2.60 39.82 4.60
N GLU A 514 2.01 40.00 3.41
CA GLU A 514 0.58 39.91 3.17
C GLU A 514 0.32 38.81 2.13
N SER A 515 -0.77 38.07 2.29
CA SER A 515 -1.15 37.02 1.36
C SER A 515 -2.63 37.06 1.02
N SER A 516 -2.96 36.72 -0.21
CA SER A 516 -4.35 36.38 -0.56
C SER A 516 -4.80 35.12 0.17
N ASP A 517 -6.10 34.84 0.12
CA ASP A 517 -6.57 33.48 0.35
C ASP A 517 -6.17 32.54 -0.81
N ASN A 518 -6.43 31.25 -0.66
CA ASN A 518 -6.19 30.23 -1.68
C ASN A 518 -6.99 30.53 -2.95
N ILE A 519 -6.34 30.37 -4.10
CA ILE A 519 -6.94 30.35 -5.44
C ILE A 519 -6.67 28.97 -6.02
N ILE A 520 -7.67 28.34 -6.65
CA ILE A 520 -7.46 27.06 -7.34
C ILE A 520 -6.76 27.34 -8.67
N TYR A 521 -5.58 26.78 -8.89
CA TYR A 521 -4.84 27.00 -10.13
C TYR A 521 -5.20 25.95 -11.18
N SER A 522 -5.69 26.39 -12.33
CA SER A 522 -6.11 25.52 -13.44
C SER A 522 -4.98 25.01 -14.34
N GLY A 523 -3.72 25.23 -13.96
CA GLY A 523 -2.56 24.88 -14.80
C GLY A 523 -2.22 25.89 -15.90
N THR A 524 -3.05 26.92 -16.12
CA THR A 524 -2.80 27.97 -17.13
C THR A 524 -2.40 29.28 -16.47
N PRO A 525 -1.17 29.79 -16.68
CA PRO A 525 -0.76 31.08 -16.11
C PRO A 525 -1.59 32.25 -16.67
N PHE A 526 -1.89 33.23 -15.83
CA PHE A 526 -2.55 34.47 -16.24
C PHE A 526 -1.80 35.71 -15.73
N TRP A 527 -1.88 36.80 -16.48
CA TRP A 527 -1.15 38.02 -16.17
C TRP A 527 -1.85 38.80 -15.06
N CYS A 528 -1.06 39.24 -14.09
CA CYS A 528 -1.46 40.10 -12.99
C CYS A 528 -0.59 41.35 -12.95
N ARG A 529 -1.14 42.44 -12.42
CA ARG A 529 -0.38 43.64 -12.07
C ARG A 529 -0.26 43.74 -10.56
N THR A 530 0.97 43.76 -10.07
CA THR A 530 1.28 44.03 -8.66
C THR A 530 1.54 45.52 -8.48
N VAL A 531 0.85 46.12 -7.51
CA VAL A 531 0.92 47.54 -7.21
C VAL A 531 1.13 47.70 -5.71
N THR A 532 2.14 48.48 -5.33
CA THR A 532 2.26 48.96 -3.95
C THR A 532 2.41 50.47 -3.88
N ARG A 533 1.74 51.08 -2.91
CA ARG A 533 1.73 52.54 -2.71
C ARG A 533 1.90 52.86 -1.22
N LYS A 534 2.93 53.65 -0.90
CA LYS A 534 3.19 54.20 0.44
C LYS A 534 3.71 55.62 0.29
N TYR A 535 3.18 56.55 1.07
CA TYR A 535 3.64 57.93 1.08
C TYR A 535 5.12 58.00 1.47
N GLY A 536 5.92 58.81 0.77
CA GLY A 536 7.37 58.93 0.99
C GLY A 536 8.22 57.87 0.28
N TYR A 537 7.61 56.90 -0.40
CA TYR A 537 8.29 55.84 -1.12
C TYR A 537 7.95 55.87 -2.60
N LYS A 538 8.88 55.39 -3.43
CA LYS A 538 8.65 55.33 -4.88
C LYS A 538 7.48 54.38 -5.19
N PRO A 539 6.58 54.74 -6.13
CA PRO A 539 5.54 53.84 -6.59
C PRO A 539 6.14 52.57 -7.20
N TYR A 540 5.67 51.39 -6.78
CA TYR A 540 6.02 50.11 -7.39
C TYR A 540 4.84 49.58 -8.21
N THR A 541 5.10 49.27 -9.47
CA THR A 541 4.14 48.63 -10.38
C THR A 541 4.92 47.63 -11.21
N GLN A 542 4.50 46.39 -11.22
CA GLN A 542 5.13 45.35 -12.03
C GLN A 542 4.07 44.39 -12.55
N ASP A 543 4.24 43.93 -13.77
CA ASP A 543 3.41 42.88 -14.35
C ASP A 543 4.12 41.54 -14.18
N ALA A 544 3.36 40.53 -13.76
CA ALA A 544 3.88 39.20 -13.48
C ALA A 544 2.75 38.17 -13.64
N GLN A 545 3.11 36.91 -13.86
CA GLN A 545 2.12 35.85 -14.03
C GLN A 545 1.81 35.18 -12.70
N PHE A 546 0.53 34.98 -12.41
CA PHE A 546 0.10 33.98 -11.45
C PHE A 546 0.24 32.60 -12.09
N ALA A 547 1.00 31.70 -11.48
CA ALA A 547 1.35 30.40 -12.05
C ALA A 547 1.34 29.28 -10.98
N ALA A 548 1.93 28.12 -11.30
CA ALA A 548 1.97 26.94 -10.42
C ALA A 548 2.70 27.13 -9.07
N ASN A 549 3.35 28.27 -8.84
CA ASN A 549 3.94 28.64 -7.55
C ASN A 549 3.24 29.87 -6.93
N GLY A 550 2.05 30.20 -7.44
CA GLY A 550 1.32 31.42 -7.12
C GLY A 550 2.00 32.65 -7.71
N LEU A 551 1.95 33.75 -6.95
CA LEU A 551 2.57 35.02 -7.31
C LEU A 551 3.27 35.64 -6.10
N PRO A 552 4.47 35.16 -5.72
CA PRO A 552 5.30 35.83 -4.74
C PRO A 552 6.00 37.04 -5.37
N PHE A 553 6.00 38.18 -4.68
CA PHE A 553 6.76 39.36 -5.09
C PHE A 553 7.27 40.18 -3.91
N THR A 554 8.37 40.90 -4.13
CA THR A 554 8.97 41.81 -3.16
C THR A 554 8.96 43.22 -3.73
N PRO A 555 8.07 44.11 -3.26
CA PRO A 555 8.01 45.47 -3.77
C PRO A 555 9.28 46.26 -3.41
N ILE A 556 9.65 47.20 -4.27
CA ILE A 556 10.74 48.14 -3.97
C ILE A 556 10.17 49.28 -3.13
N LEU A 557 10.44 49.25 -1.83
CA LEU A 557 10.06 50.32 -0.89
C LEU A 557 11.29 51.16 -0.51
N ALA A 558 11.85 51.85 -1.50
CA ALA A 558 12.92 52.83 -1.32
C ALA A 558 12.36 54.26 -1.26
N ASP A 559 13.03 55.13 -0.50
CA ASP A 559 12.63 56.54 -0.34
C ASP A 559 12.48 57.24 -1.71
N ASP A 560 11.41 58.03 -1.84
CA ASP A 560 11.22 58.91 -2.97
C ASP A 560 11.81 60.30 -2.65
N PRO A 561 12.93 60.69 -3.26
CA PRO A 561 13.55 62.00 -3.01
C PRO A 561 12.68 63.19 -3.48
N GLN A 562 11.56 62.94 -4.16
CA GLN A 562 10.62 63.97 -4.62
C GLN A 562 9.38 64.10 -3.72
N ALA A 563 9.21 63.23 -2.71
CA ALA A 563 8.11 63.29 -1.76
C ALA A 563 8.48 64.20 -0.57
N THR A 564 8.40 65.52 -0.76
CA THR A 564 8.52 66.52 0.33
C THR A 564 7.17 66.92 0.88
#